data_AF-A0A442UFU2-F1
#
_entry.id   AF-A0A442UFU2-F1
#
_cell.length_a   1.000
_cell.length_b   1.000
_cell.length_c   1.000
_cell.angle_alpha   90.00
_cell.angle_beta   90.00
_cell.angle_gamma   90.00
#
_symmetry.space_group_name_H-M   'P 1'
#
loop_
_entity.id
_entity.type
_entity.pdbx_description
1 polymer ?
#
loop_
_entity_poly.entity_id
_entity_poly.type
_entity_poly.pdbx_seq_one_letter_code
_entity_poly.pdbx_strand_id
1 'polypeptide(L)' 'MFCFRGRQGGLIKVIWHDGQGACLFTKKLERGRFIWPSAADGTVVITPAQLGYLLVS' A
#
# COMPACT_ATOMS: atom_id res chain seq x y z
N MET A 1 -4.96 -5.39 8.47
CA MET A 1 -4.90 -4.78 7.13
C MET A 1 -3.55 -5.06 6.52
N PHE A 2 -3.50 -5.38 5.23
CA PHE A 2 -2.24 -5.59 4.50
C PHE A 2 -2.20 -4.69 3.27
N CYS A 3 -1.02 -4.10 3.00
CA CYS A 3 -0.77 -3.27 1.84
C CYS A 3 0.26 -3.94 0.95
N PHE A 4 -0.04 -4.05 -0.35
CA PHE A 4 0.84 -4.68 -1.33
C PHE A 4 1.24 -3.68 -2.40
N ARG A 5 2.54 -3.65 -2.70
CA ARG A 5 3.12 -2.91 -3.82
C ARG A 5 3.08 -3.75 -5.08
N GLY A 6 2.55 -3.21 -6.17
CA GLY A 6 2.65 -3.85 -7.49
C GLY A 6 4.10 -3.92 -7.98
N ARG A 7 4.45 -4.93 -8.81
CA ARG A 7 5.83 -5.16 -9.26
C ARG A 7 6.51 -3.92 -9.87
N GLN A 8 5.76 -3.12 -10.62
CA GLN A 8 6.24 -1.88 -11.25
C GLN A 8 6.23 -0.66 -10.32
N GLY A 9 5.77 -0.80 -9.07
CA GLY A 9 5.71 0.28 -8.08
C GLY A 9 4.58 1.31 -8.27
N GLY A 10 3.84 1.27 -9.39
CA GLY A 10 2.74 2.21 -9.67
C GLY A 10 1.37 1.80 -9.13
N LEU A 11 1.28 0.73 -8.33
CA LEU A 11 0.01 0.18 -7.84
C LEU A 11 0.11 -0.18 -6.37
N ILE A 12 -0.98 0.08 -5.65
CA ILE A 12 -1.18 -0.33 -4.26
C ILE A 12 -2.48 -1.11 -4.17
N LYS A 13 -2.42 -2.25 -3.47
CA LYS A 13 -3.61 -3.01 -3.06
C LYS A 13 -3.69 -3.04 -1.55
N VAL A 14 -4.82 -2.64 -0.99
CA VAL A 14 -5.08 -2.69 0.45
C VAL A 14 -6.18 -3.71 0.71
N ILE A 15 -5.88 -4.71 1.54
CA ILE A 15 -6.82 -5.75 1.95
C ILE A 15 -7.10 -5.60 3.45
N TRP A 16 -8.38 -5.54 3.79
CA TRP A 16 -8.87 -5.47 5.17
C TRP A 16 -10.01 -6.48 5.35
N HIS A 17 -10.02 -7.22 6.46
CA HIS A 17 -11.14 -8.06 6.85
C HIS A 17 -11.83 -7.43 8.07
N ASP A 18 -13.15 -7.24 8.00
CA ASP A 18 -13.94 -6.57 9.04
C ASP A 18 -14.61 -7.53 10.02
N GLY A 19 -14.48 -8.83 9.78
CA GLY A 19 -15.09 -9.90 10.59
C GLY A 19 -16.26 -10.58 9.91
N GLN A 20 -16.81 -10.01 8.83
CA GLN A 20 -17.88 -10.59 8.02
C GLN A 20 -17.43 -10.85 6.58
N GLY A 21 -16.45 -10.09 6.11
CA GLY A 21 -15.81 -10.32 4.82
C GLY A 21 -14.54 -9.51 4.66
N ALA A 22 -14.01 -9.52 3.44
CA ALA A 22 -12.83 -8.74 3.08
C ALA A 22 -13.17 -7.66 2.06
N CYS A 23 -12.64 -6.46 2.29
CA CYS A 23 -12.65 -5.35 1.34
C CYS A 23 -11.28 -5.24 0.67
N LEU A 24 -11.27 -5.07 -0.65
CA LEU A 24 -10.08 -4.78 -1.44
C LEU A 24 -10.17 -3.39 -2.07
N PHE A 25 -9.22 -2.53 -1.72
CA PHE A 25 -9.03 -1.24 -2.39
C PHE A 25 -7.80 -1.29 -3.28
N THR A 26 -7.90 -0.73 -4.48
CA THR A 26 -6.77 -0.63 -5.42
C THR A 26 -6.59 0.82 -5.85
N LYS A 27 -5.35 1.33 -5.75
CA LYS A 27 -4.97 2.66 -6.20
C LYS A 27 -3.81 2.58 -7.18
N LYS A 28 -3.96 3.24 -8.33
CA LYS A 28 -2.83 3.60 -9.19
C LYS A 28 -2.16 4.82 -8.60
N LEU A 29 -0.85 4.76 -8.47
CA LEU A 29 -0.06 5.93 -8.13
C LEU A 29 0.17 6.73 -9.40
N GLU A 30 -0.04 8.04 -9.32
CA GLU A 30 0.30 8.96 -10.40
C GLU A 30 1.81 8.93 -10.67
N ARG A 31 2.21 9.28 -11.90
CA ARG A 31 3.63 9.33 -12.30
C ARG A 31 4.36 10.36 -11.42
N GLY A 32 5.09 9.88 -10.42
CA GLY A 32 5.76 10.71 -9.41
C GLY A 32 6.59 9.88 -8.43
N ARG A 33 7.31 10.58 -7.55
CA ARG A 33 8.42 10.05 -6.75
C ARG A 33 7.92 9.37 -5.47
N PHE A 34 7.04 8.37 -5.57
CA PHE A 34 6.83 7.50 -4.42
C PHE A 34 8.06 6.60 -4.25
N ILE A 35 8.88 6.92 -3.25
CA ILE A 35 10.07 6.14 -2.92
C ILE A 35 9.61 4.98 -2.05
N TRP A 36 9.53 3.80 -2.65
CA TRP A 36 9.22 2.59 -1.92
C TRP A 36 10.37 2.25 -0.96
N PRO A 37 10.08 2.03 0.33
CA PRO A 37 11.08 1.51 1.24
C PRO A 37 11.51 0.11 0.77
N SER A 38 12.82 -0.16 0.83
CA SER A 38 13.32 -1.51 0.60
C SER A 38 12.85 -2.39 1.76
N ALA A 39 12.07 -3.42 1.46
CA ALA A 39 11.68 -4.39 2.47
C ALA A 39 12.82 -5.39 2.65
N ALA A 40 13.65 -5.20 3.69
CA ALA A 40 14.77 -6.09 3.98
C ALA A 40 14.33 -7.57 4.06
N ASP A 41 13.16 -7.82 4.67
CA ASP A 41 12.60 -9.16 4.85
C ASP A 41 11.27 -9.37 4.10
N GLY A 42 11.05 -8.59 3.02
CA GLY A 42 9.84 -8.71 2.19
C GLY A 42 8.57 -8.04 2.76
N THR A 43 8.57 -7.60 4.03
CA THR A 43 7.51 -6.78 4.64
C THR A 43 8.10 -5.61 5.42
N VAL A 44 7.40 -4.47 5.44
CA VAL A 44 7.73 -3.30 6.28
C VAL A 44 6.47 -2.87 7.00
N VAL A 45 6.58 -2.61 8.31
CA VAL A 45 5.51 -1.99 9.08
C VAL A 45 5.48 -0.50 8.75
N ILE A 46 4.32 0.01 8.36
CA ILE A 46 4.11 1.44 8.08
C ILE A 46 3.12 2.05 9.07
N THR A 47 3.34 3.32 9.42
CA THR A 47 2.42 4.09 10.26
C THR A 47 1.18 4.54 9.48
N PRO A 48 0.08 4.91 10.16
CA PRO A 48 -1.08 5.51 9.49
C PRO A 48 -0.73 6.75 8.66
N ALA A 49 0.22 7.57 9.12
CA ALA A 49 0.70 8.74 8.37
C ALA A 49 1.40 8.33 7.06
N GLN A 50 2.27 7.31 7.11
CA GLN A 50 2.95 6.76 5.93
C GLN A 50 1.95 6.16 4.93
N LEU A 51 0.90 5.52 5.42
CA LEU A 51 -0.21 5.08 4.58
C LEU A 51 -0.96 6.26 3.95
N GLY A 52 -1.18 7.36 4.70
CA GLY A 52 -1.76 8.58 4.15
C GLY A 52 -1.00 9.12 2.94
N TYR A 53 0.34 9.17 2.99
CA TYR A 53 1.16 9.61 1.85
C TYR A 53 0.96 8.75 0.59
N LEU A 54 0.68 7.44 0.75
CA LEU A 54 0.40 6.52 -0.35
C LEU A 54 -0.99 6.75 -0.97
N LEU A 55 -1.96 7.19 -0.16
CA LEU A 55 -3.37 7.29 -0.56
C LEU A 55 -3.77 8.67 -1.07
N VAL A 56 -3.05 9.73 -0.69
CA VAL A 56 -3.38 11.12 -1.05
C VAL A 56 -2.60 11.61 -2.30
N SER A 57 -1.63 10.82 -2.77
CA SER A 57 -0.77 11.12 -3.93
C SER A 57 -1.41 10.90 -5.30
#